data_AF-A0A494SVD0-F1
#
_entry.id   AF-A0A494SVD0-F1
#
_cell.length_a   1.000
_cell.length_b   1.000
_cell.length_c   1.000
_cell.angle_alpha   90.00
_cell.angle_beta   90.00
_cell.angle_gamma   90.00
#
_symmetry.space_group_name_H-M   'P 1'
#
loop_
_entity.id
_entity.type
_entity.pdbx_description
1 polymer ?
#
loop_
_entity_poly.entity_id
_entity_poly.type
_entity_poly.pdbx_seq_one_letter_code
_entity_poly.pdbx_strand_id
1 'polypeptide(L)'
;MIVAVVVGMVVLLAALGVGGWFLWQQNVADDVASPPPTPQAVAGQANPSSAVPTRTTVPRASLPANAQTCPADFGPAGEYISSAVGTTITSCPFAEAVRVAYAGSGQPGVARTVNATSPVTGRSYAMNCSPVAGLVTCTGGENAVVYVY
;
A
#
# COMPACT_ATOMS: atom_id res chain seq x y z
N MET A 1 38.36 1.97 21.07
CA MET A 1 38.15 3.41 20.76
C MET A 1 37.09 3.62 19.67
N ILE A 2 37.08 2.83 18.59
CA ILE A 2 36.05 2.88 17.53
C ILE A 2 34.64 2.52 18.05
N VAL A 3 34.51 1.55 18.96
CA VAL A 3 33.21 1.10 19.49
C VAL A 3 32.48 2.19 20.30
N ALA A 4 33.21 3.05 21.03
CA ALA A 4 32.61 4.13 21.82
C ALA A 4 32.06 5.27 20.94
N VAL A 5 32.67 5.51 19.78
CA VAL A 5 32.26 6.55 18.82
C VAL A 5 30.97 6.16 18.10
N VAL A 6 30.82 4.88 17.76
CA VAL A 6 29.62 4.36 17.07
C VAL A 6 28.40 4.39 18.00
N VAL A 7 28.56 4.02 19.27
CA VAL A 7 27.45 4.05 20.24
C VAL A 7 26.98 5.48 20.53
N GLY A 8 27.89 6.46 20.61
CA GLY A 8 27.53 7.86 20.82
C GLY A 8 26.72 8.49 19.67
N MET A 9 27.04 8.14 18.43
CA MET A 9 26.35 8.64 17.23
C MET A 9 24.93 8.08 17.10
N VAL A 10 24.72 6.80 17.45
CA VAL A 10 23.40 6.16 17.41
C VAL A 10 22.43 6.76 18.43
N VAL A 11 22.92 7.15 19.61
CA VAL A 11 22.08 7.77 20.66
C VAL A 11 21.68 9.21 20.31
N LEU A 12 22.56 9.96 19.62
CA LEU A 12 22.27 11.33 19.17
C LEU A 12 21.22 11.38 18.05
N LEU A 13 21.24 10.41 17.12
CA LEU A 13 20.29 10.36 16.01
C LEU A 13 18.88 9.91 16.46
N ALA A 14 18.77 9.16 17.55
CA ALA A 14 17.47 8.76 18.12
C ALA A 14 16.75 9.92 18.84
N ALA A 15 17.47 10.88 19.41
CA ALA A 15 16.89 12.00 20.17
C ALA A 15 16.25 13.09 19.28
N LEU A 16 16.65 13.22 18.02
CA LEU A 16 16.14 14.26 17.11
C LEU A 16 14.89 13.85 16.32
N GLY A 17 14.55 12.55 16.27
CA GLY A 17 13.36 12.06 15.56
C GLY A 17 12.05 12.19 16.34
N VAL A 18 12.09 12.32 17.67
CA VAL A 18 10.90 12.28 18.54
C VAL A 18 10.23 13.66 18.70
N GLY A 19 10.98 14.76 18.56
CA GLY A 19 10.45 16.11 18.77
C GLY A 19 9.46 16.59 17.70
N GLY A 20 9.62 16.12 16.44
CA GLY A 20 8.76 16.54 15.33
C GLY A 20 7.39 15.85 15.29
N TRP A 21 7.29 14.61 15.77
CA TRP A 21 6.03 13.87 15.78
C TRP A 21 5.07 14.36 16.88
N PHE A 22 5.63 14.76 18.04
CA PHE A 22 4.86 15.21 19.19
C PHE A 22 4.32 16.65 19.05
N LEU A 23 4.88 17.48 18.16
CA LEU A 23 4.33 18.81 17.85
C LEU A 23 3.24 18.80 16.77
N TRP A 24 3.08 17.68 16.06
CA TRP A 24 1.98 17.49 15.11
C TRP A 24 0.70 16.92 15.77
N GLN A 25 0.84 16.19 16.90
CA GLN A 25 -0.31 15.64 17.65
C GLN A 25 -1.10 16.67 18.46
N GLN A 26 -0.58 17.87 18.71
CA GLN A 26 -1.23 18.88 19.56
C GLN A 26 -2.31 19.70 18.82
N ASN A 27 -2.43 19.54 17.50
CA ASN A 27 -3.45 20.22 16.69
C ASN A 27 -4.74 19.39 16.53
N VAL A 28 -4.89 18.27 17.24
CA VAL A 28 -6.18 17.59 17.39
C VAL A 28 -6.89 18.22 18.58
N ALA A 29 -7.41 19.42 18.34
CA ALA A 29 -8.21 20.17 19.29
C ALA A 29 -9.43 19.35 19.75
N ASP A 30 -9.75 19.53 21.01
CA ASP A 30 -10.91 19.05 21.74
C ASP A 30 -12.22 19.19 20.94
N ASP A 31 -13.02 18.12 20.92
CA ASP A 31 -14.47 18.25 20.81
C ASP A 31 -15.17 17.29 21.78
N VAL A 32 -16.16 17.86 22.44
CA VAL A 32 -16.62 17.59 23.79
C VAL A 32 -17.80 16.60 23.78
N ALA A 33 -17.97 15.84 24.86
CA ALA A 33 -19.07 14.91 25.04
C ALA A 33 -20.48 15.56 25.12
N SER A 34 -21.45 14.87 24.50
CA SER A 34 -22.92 14.80 24.72
C SER A 34 -23.84 15.88 24.13
N PRO A 35 -25.14 15.58 23.79
CA PRO A 35 -25.97 14.36 24.00
C PRO A 35 -26.55 13.73 22.69
N PRO A 36 -27.29 12.58 22.73
CA PRO A 36 -27.80 11.92 21.53
C PRO A 36 -29.08 12.57 20.96
N PRO A 37 -29.16 12.83 19.64
CA PRO A 37 -30.42 13.00 18.93
C PRO A 37 -30.80 11.75 18.12
N THR A 38 -32.04 11.31 18.35
CA THR A 38 -32.99 10.56 17.49
C THR A 38 -32.54 9.90 16.17
N PRO A 39 -33.03 8.68 15.85
CA PRO A 39 -32.77 8.01 14.58
C PRO A 39 -33.44 8.76 13.42
N GLN A 40 -32.64 9.42 12.58
CA GLN A 40 -33.08 9.92 11.28
C GLN A 40 -32.79 8.84 10.23
N ALA A 41 -33.86 8.20 9.76
CA ALA A 41 -33.86 7.52 8.48
C ALA A 41 -33.71 8.59 7.38
N VAL A 42 -32.61 8.57 6.63
CA VAL A 42 -32.46 9.36 5.41
C VAL A 42 -31.88 8.49 4.30
N ALA A 43 -32.56 8.59 3.17
CA ALA A 43 -32.46 7.78 1.98
C ALA A 43 -31.09 7.83 1.29
N GLY A 44 -30.69 6.68 0.75
CA GLY A 44 -30.13 6.56 -0.60
C GLY A 44 -28.94 7.46 -0.94
N GLN A 45 -27.77 7.15 -0.37
CA GLN A 45 -26.51 7.66 -0.90
C GLN A 45 -26.30 7.04 -2.29
N ALA A 46 -26.59 7.83 -3.33
CA ALA A 46 -26.31 7.47 -4.71
C ALA A 46 -24.82 7.16 -4.87
N ASN A 47 -24.54 5.88 -5.03
CA ASN A 47 -23.26 5.32 -5.42
C ASN A 47 -22.79 6.05 -6.69
N PRO A 48 -21.66 6.80 -6.70
CA PRO A 48 -21.16 7.35 -7.95
C PRO A 48 -20.79 6.19 -8.85
N SER A 49 -21.62 5.99 -9.86
CA SER A 49 -21.44 5.08 -10.98
C SER A 49 -19.98 5.13 -11.41
N SER A 50 -19.26 4.03 -11.17
CA SER A 50 -17.90 3.83 -11.65
C SER A 50 -17.88 4.05 -13.16
N ALA A 51 -17.33 5.18 -13.59
CA ALA A 51 -16.89 5.33 -14.96
C ALA A 51 -15.78 4.28 -15.15
N VAL A 52 -16.07 3.23 -15.91
CA VAL A 52 -15.11 2.20 -16.31
C VAL A 52 -14.15 2.85 -17.30
N PRO A 53 -12.86 3.08 -16.97
CA PRO A 53 -11.90 3.46 -17.99
C PRO A 53 -11.66 2.26 -18.90
N THR A 54 -11.82 2.48 -20.20
CA THR A 54 -11.56 1.51 -21.27
C THR A 54 -10.09 1.07 -21.20
N ARG A 55 -9.88 -0.19 -20.80
CA ARG A 55 -8.55 -0.77 -20.57
C ARG A 55 -7.82 -1.00 -21.90
N THR A 56 -6.73 -0.28 -22.13
CA THR A 56 -5.73 -0.61 -23.14
C THR A 56 -5.11 -1.98 -22.80
N THR A 57 -5.39 -2.99 -23.62
CA THR A 57 -4.92 -4.37 -23.44
C THR A 57 -3.44 -4.49 -23.79
N VAL A 58 -2.58 -4.37 -22.78
CA VAL A 58 -1.19 -4.87 -22.84
C VAL A 58 -1.24 -6.41 -22.80
N PRO A 59 -0.42 -7.13 -23.60
CA PRO A 59 -0.40 -8.59 -23.56
C PRO A 59 -0.08 -9.07 -22.14
N ARG A 60 -1.06 -9.72 -21.49
CA ARG A 60 -0.91 -10.31 -20.17
C ARG A 60 0.24 -11.31 -20.22
N ALA A 61 1.35 -11.05 -19.53
CA ALA A 61 2.04 -12.15 -18.87
C ALA A 61 0.94 -12.91 -18.11
N SER A 62 0.70 -14.17 -18.48
CA SER A 62 -0.56 -14.88 -18.24
C SER A 62 -0.99 -14.81 -16.77
N LEU A 63 -1.83 -13.84 -16.42
CA LEU A 63 -2.39 -13.75 -15.08
C LEU A 63 -3.26 -14.99 -14.84
N PRO A 64 -3.22 -15.57 -13.63
CA PRO A 64 -4.07 -16.72 -13.31
C PRO A 64 -5.56 -16.34 -13.34
N ALA A 65 -6.43 -17.33 -13.57
CA ALA A 65 -7.84 -17.11 -13.85
C ALA A 65 -8.62 -16.39 -12.74
N ASN A 66 -8.16 -16.50 -11.50
CA ASN A 66 -8.72 -15.82 -10.32
C ASN A 66 -8.17 -14.40 -10.11
N ALA A 67 -7.27 -13.93 -10.96
CA ALA A 67 -6.67 -12.61 -10.82
C ALA A 67 -7.60 -11.52 -11.40
N GLN A 68 -7.83 -10.48 -10.61
CA GLN A 68 -8.57 -9.30 -11.02
C GLN A 68 -7.62 -8.11 -11.13
N THR A 69 -7.40 -7.63 -12.36
CA THR A 69 -6.58 -6.44 -12.61
C THR A 69 -7.20 -5.22 -11.93
N CYS A 70 -6.35 -4.36 -11.41
CA CYS A 70 -6.72 -3.13 -10.72
C CYS A 70 -6.53 -1.89 -11.61
N PRO A 71 -7.18 -0.77 -11.27
CA PRO A 71 -6.83 0.53 -11.84
C PRO A 71 -5.37 0.89 -11.50
N ALA A 72 -4.75 1.75 -12.32
CA ALA A 72 -3.41 2.27 -12.08
C ALA A 72 -3.52 3.75 -11.67
N ASP A 73 -3.92 3.99 -10.44
CA ASP A 73 -4.18 5.33 -9.87
C ASP A 73 -2.89 6.10 -9.52
N PHE A 74 -1.78 5.41 -9.26
CA PHE A 74 -0.45 5.96 -8.94
C PHE A 74 0.47 6.15 -10.16
N GLY A 75 0.00 5.86 -11.39
CA GLY A 75 0.81 5.99 -12.62
C GLY A 75 1.95 4.97 -12.72
N PRO A 76 2.78 5.01 -13.79
CA PRO A 76 3.84 4.03 -14.01
C PRO A 76 4.93 4.09 -12.92
N ALA A 77 5.34 2.93 -12.40
CA ALA A 77 6.40 2.82 -11.39
C ALA A 77 7.54 1.96 -11.96
N GLY A 78 8.52 2.62 -12.57
CA GLY A 78 9.56 1.94 -13.35
C GLY A 78 8.95 1.18 -14.52
N GLU A 79 9.31 -0.10 -14.66
CA GLU A 79 8.79 -0.99 -15.71
C GLU A 79 7.40 -1.56 -15.38
N TYR A 80 6.92 -1.38 -14.14
CA TYR A 80 5.64 -1.92 -13.68
C TYR A 80 4.54 -0.88 -13.85
N ILE A 81 3.64 -1.13 -14.80
CA ILE A 81 2.56 -0.21 -15.17
C ILE A 81 1.21 -0.65 -14.66
N SER A 82 1.07 -1.90 -14.18
CA SER A 82 -0.20 -2.45 -13.75
C SER A 82 -0.07 -3.42 -12.58
N SER A 83 -1.20 -3.67 -11.93
CA SER A 83 -1.30 -4.61 -10.82
C SER A 83 -2.62 -5.36 -10.86
N ALA A 84 -2.67 -6.52 -10.20
CA ALA A 84 -3.88 -7.31 -10.03
C ALA A 84 -3.93 -7.95 -8.65
N VAL A 85 -5.13 -8.18 -8.14
CA VAL A 85 -5.37 -8.96 -6.92
C VAL A 85 -5.62 -10.43 -7.26
N GLY A 86 -5.02 -11.34 -6.51
CA GLY A 86 -5.27 -12.79 -6.63
C GLY A 86 -6.27 -13.33 -5.61
N THR A 87 -6.58 -12.58 -4.55
CA THR A 87 -7.52 -13.00 -3.50
C THR A 87 -8.52 -11.90 -3.16
N THR A 88 -9.71 -12.28 -2.73
CA THR A 88 -10.82 -11.37 -2.41
C THR A 88 -10.59 -10.52 -1.15
N ILE A 89 -9.66 -10.93 -0.28
CA ILE A 89 -9.25 -10.18 0.91
C ILE A 89 -8.35 -8.99 0.52
N THR A 90 -7.73 -9.05 -0.66
CA THR A 90 -6.83 -8.01 -1.15
C THR A 90 -7.61 -6.94 -1.90
N SER A 91 -7.49 -5.68 -1.49
CA SER A 91 -8.12 -4.55 -2.19
C SER A 91 -7.22 -4.00 -3.29
N CYS A 92 -7.81 -3.50 -4.38
CA CYS A 92 -7.06 -2.87 -5.47
C CYS A 92 -6.16 -1.70 -5.06
N PRO A 93 -6.58 -0.74 -4.22
CA PRO A 93 -5.67 0.33 -3.77
C PRO A 93 -4.45 -0.22 -3.03
N PHE A 94 -4.59 -1.34 -2.32
CA PHE A 94 -3.46 -1.99 -1.66
C PHE A 94 -2.54 -2.72 -2.66
N ALA A 95 -3.10 -3.41 -3.65
CA ALA A 95 -2.30 -4.02 -4.72
C ALA A 95 -1.44 -3.00 -5.46
N GLU A 96 -1.96 -1.78 -5.64
CA GLU A 96 -1.21 -0.73 -6.29
C GLU A 96 -0.10 -0.14 -5.41
N ALA A 97 -0.35 0.03 -4.12
CA ALA A 97 0.69 0.40 -3.18
C ALA A 97 1.84 -0.64 -3.15
N VAL A 98 1.51 -1.93 -3.29
CA VAL A 98 2.51 -3.01 -3.40
C VAL A 98 3.32 -2.90 -4.68
N ARG A 99 2.68 -2.60 -5.82
CA ARG A 99 3.38 -2.33 -7.10
C ARG A 99 4.39 -1.21 -6.95
N VAL A 100 3.98 -0.06 -6.39
CA VAL A 100 4.86 1.09 -6.19
C VAL A 100 5.99 0.75 -5.22
N ALA A 101 5.70 0.06 -4.12
CA ALA A 101 6.71 -0.37 -3.15
C ALA A 101 7.73 -1.34 -3.75
N TYR A 102 7.29 -2.29 -4.59
CA TYR A 102 8.19 -3.22 -5.27
C TYR A 102 9.08 -2.51 -6.29
N ALA A 103 8.48 -1.67 -7.14
CA ALA A 103 9.21 -0.86 -8.12
C ALA A 103 10.25 0.07 -7.47
N GLY A 104 9.91 0.70 -6.35
CA GLY A 104 10.77 1.67 -5.67
C GLY A 104 11.83 1.05 -4.75
N SER A 105 11.75 -0.24 -4.45
CA SER A 105 12.63 -0.81 -3.44
C SER A 105 13.99 -1.24 -3.99
N GLY A 106 14.18 -1.40 -5.31
CA GLY A 106 15.42 -1.97 -5.88
C GLY A 106 15.26 -2.46 -7.33
N GLN A 107 16.22 -3.27 -7.81
CA GLN A 107 16.26 -3.76 -9.20
C GLN A 107 14.99 -4.55 -9.57
N PRO A 108 14.45 -4.35 -10.80
CA PRO A 108 13.31 -5.13 -11.28
C PRO A 108 13.67 -6.61 -11.43
N GLY A 109 12.67 -7.49 -11.31
CA GLY A 109 12.85 -8.93 -11.51
C GLY A 109 13.66 -9.64 -10.43
N VAL A 110 13.84 -9.03 -9.25
CA VAL A 110 14.53 -9.64 -8.10
C VAL A 110 13.54 -10.05 -7.01
N ALA A 111 13.69 -11.27 -6.48
CA ALA A 111 12.89 -11.73 -5.35
C ALA A 111 13.28 -11.00 -4.06
N ARG A 112 12.29 -10.52 -3.31
CA ARG A 112 12.51 -9.72 -2.10
C ARG A 112 11.25 -9.48 -1.29
N THR A 113 11.45 -9.16 -0.02
CA THR A 113 10.38 -8.65 0.85
C THR A 113 10.28 -7.14 0.72
N VAL A 114 9.05 -6.65 0.57
CA VAL A 114 8.73 -5.22 0.50
C VAL A 114 7.71 -4.88 1.58
N ASN A 115 7.76 -3.65 2.07
CA ASN A 115 6.77 -3.14 3.01
C ASN A 115 5.85 -2.15 2.29
N ALA A 116 4.59 -2.51 2.12
CA ALA A 116 3.59 -1.72 1.40
C ALA A 116 2.59 -1.11 2.36
N THR A 117 2.40 0.21 2.31
CA THR A 117 1.40 0.92 3.12
C THR A 117 0.05 0.90 2.46
N SER A 118 -0.96 0.38 3.13
CA SER A 118 -2.34 0.34 2.64
C SER A 118 -2.99 1.72 2.72
N PRO A 119 -3.48 2.29 1.61
CA PRO A 119 -4.26 3.53 1.64
C PRO A 119 -5.60 3.38 2.36
N VAL A 120 -6.12 2.14 2.48
CA VAL A 120 -7.42 1.86 3.10
C VAL A 120 -7.35 1.92 4.63
N THR A 121 -6.26 1.42 5.21
CA THR A 121 -6.12 1.28 6.67
C THR A 121 -4.99 2.10 7.26
N GLY A 122 -4.12 2.71 6.43
CA GLY A 122 -2.91 3.42 6.86
C GLY A 122 -1.80 2.51 7.41
N ARG A 123 -1.99 1.19 7.39
CA ARG A 123 -1.05 0.22 7.96
C ARG A 123 -0.08 -0.28 6.90
N SER A 124 1.18 -0.48 7.29
CA SER A 124 2.17 -1.13 6.44
C SER A 124 2.18 -2.64 6.63
N TYR A 125 2.25 -3.37 5.52
CA TYR A 125 2.25 -4.82 5.48
C TYR A 125 3.49 -5.31 4.73
N ALA A 126 4.18 -6.28 5.32
CA ALA A 126 5.26 -6.99 4.65
C ALA A 126 4.70 -7.98 3.63
N MET A 127 5.20 -7.92 2.40
CA MET A 127 4.91 -8.86 1.33
C MET A 127 6.19 -9.45 0.78
N ASN A 128 6.20 -10.76 0.59
CA ASN A 128 7.26 -11.47 -0.11
C ASN A 128 6.93 -11.53 -1.59
N CYS A 129 7.75 -10.87 -2.41
CA CYS A 129 7.59 -10.77 -3.85
C CYS A 129 8.56 -11.70 -4.58
N SER A 130 8.00 -12.56 -5.43
CA SER A 130 8.74 -13.50 -6.27
C SER A 130 8.45 -13.24 -7.76
N PRO A 131 9.45 -12.83 -8.55
CA PRO A 131 9.33 -12.67 -10.00
C PRO A 131 9.40 -14.02 -10.71
N VAL A 132 8.44 -14.29 -11.60
CA VAL A 132 8.41 -15.49 -12.46
C VAL A 132 8.00 -15.06 -13.86
N ALA A 133 8.89 -15.27 -14.84
CA ALA A 133 8.62 -15.01 -16.27
C ALA A 133 8.04 -13.60 -16.56
N GLY A 134 8.55 -12.56 -15.89
CA GLY A 134 8.10 -11.17 -16.07
C GLY A 134 6.84 -10.78 -15.27
N LEU A 135 6.24 -11.72 -14.52
CA LEU A 135 5.16 -11.45 -13.58
C LEU A 135 5.68 -11.55 -12.15
N VAL A 136 5.52 -10.49 -11.36
CA VAL A 136 5.91 -10.50 -9.96
C VAL A 136 4.72 -10.87 -9.10
N THR A 137 4.83 -11.94 -8.33
CA THR A 137 3.79 -12.37 -7.38
C THR A 137 4.22 -12.00 -5.97
N CYS A 138 3.49 -11.07 -5.36
CA CYS A 138 3.68 -10.65 -3.97
C CYS A 138 2.64 -11.31 -3.08
N THR A 139 3.11 -12.01 -2.05
CA THR A 139 2.27 -12.71 -1.06
C THR A 139 2.55 -12.22 0.35
N GLY A 140 1.52 -12.06 1.19
CA GLY A 140 1.70 -11.64 2.58
C GLY A 140 0.42 -11.71 3.41
N GLY A 141 0.54 -11.45 4.71
CA GLY A 141 -0.61 -11.38 5.63
C GLY A 141 -1.49 -12.65 5.62
N GLU A 142 -2.81 -12.46 5.56
CA GLU A 142 -3.83 -13.52 5.57
C GLU A 142 -4.03 -14.17 4.18
N ASN A 143 -2.95 -14.67 3.56
CA ASN A 143 -2.97 -15.19 2.19
C ASN A 143 -3.36 -14.12 1.14
N ALA A 144 -2.94 -12.87 1.36
CA ALA A 144 -3.04 -11.84 0.34
C ALA A 144 -2.11 -12.20 -0.83
N VAL A 145 -2.62 -12.13 -2.06
CA VAL A 145 -1.85 -12.36 -3.29
C VAL A 145 -2.05 -11.16 -4.19
N VAL A 146 -0.95 -10.57 -4.65
CA VAL A 146 -0.90 -9.44 -5.56
C VAL A 146 0.02 -9.80 -6.72
N TYR A 147 -0.39 -9.47 -7.94
CA TYR A 147 0.41 -9.59 -9.14
C TYR A 147 0.82 -8.20 -9.62
N VAL A 148 2.08 -8.04 -10.00
CA VAL A 148 2.69 -6.79 -10.47
C VAL A 148 3.39 -7.04 -11.80
N TYR A 149 3.12 -6.20 -12.80
CA TYR A 149 3.63 -6.32 -14.17
C TYR A 149 3.58 -4.99 -14.93
#